data_AF-A0A6A7BSX1-F1
#
_entry.id   AF-A0A6A7BSX1-F1
#
_cell.length_a   1.000
_cell.length_b   1.000
_cell.length_c   1.000
_cell.angle_alpha   90.00
_cell.angle_beta   90.00
_cell.angle_gamma   90.00
#
_symmetry.space_group_name_H-M   'P 1'
#
loop_
_entity.id
_entity.type
_entity.pdbx_description
1 polymer ?
#
loop_
_entity_poly.entity_id
_entity_poly.type
_entity_poly.pdbx_seq_one_letter_code
_entity_poly.pdbx_strand_id
1 'polypeptide(L)'
;MATLTRRHPSYVSILPTLIREFSLHETNTPSNHDIELPLPKKSLKIILLSERDLTESTLEGTLTRITSPTNINSRVAVIILLPQTPTPRRSLLGYTRLQASLTERGGLHTLIPITSPDQLPRLLQDYTKALLQRPPPNPPAEDLLSQATANPPMPPRTRAALGKIFPNISSLSHAISTGDSRLQTLRTEIGEVQFKEITNFWQADLPVG
;
A
#
# COMPACT_ATOMS: atom_id res chain seq x y z
N MET A 1 4.90 20.79 -15.56
CA MET A 1 4.86 21.70 -14.38
C MET A 1 4.04 21.01 -13.30
N ALA A 2 4.38 21.19 -12.01
CA ALA A 2 3.63 20.58 -10.92
C ALA A 2 2.40 21.42 -10.55
N THR A 3 1.29 20.79 -10.23
CA THR A 3 0.01 21.48 -10.02
C THR A 3 -0.70 21.01 -8.76
N LEU A 4 -1.41 21.94 -8.12
CA LEU A 4 -2.36 21.70 -7.04
C LEU A 4 -3.76 21.99 -7.58
N THR A 5 -4.56 20.94 -7.74
CA THR A 5 -5.89 21.01 -8.37
C THR A 5 -7.02 21.01 -7.35
N ARG A 6 -6.77 20.47 -6.15
CA ARG A 6 -7.75 20.46 -5.06
C ARG A 6 -7.06 20.57 -3.70
N ARG A 7 -7.64 21.39 -2.84
CA ARG A 7 -7.20 21.54 -1.44
C ARG A 7 -7.97 20.55 -0.57
N HIS A 8 -7.30 19.49 -0.12
CA HIS A 8 -7.90 18.52 0.79
C HIS A 8 -7.88 19.07 2.23
N PRO A 9 -9.04 19.17 2.94
CA PRO A 9 -9.12 19.80 4.26
C PRO A 9 -8.12 19.26 5.29
N SER A 10 -7.94 17.94 5.32
CA SER A 10 -7.03 17.25 6.25
C SER A 10 -5.53 17.51 5.99
N TYR A 11 -5.19 18.19 4.90
CA TYR A 11 -3.81 18.47 4.49
C TYR A 11 -3.52 19.98 4.39
N VAL A 12 -4.48 20.85 4.74
CA VAL A 12 -4.36 22.30 4.55
C VAL A 12 -3.12 22.87 5.26
N SER A 13 -2.76 22.34 6.42
CA SER A 13 -1.59 22.81 7.19
C SER A 13 -0.26 22.63 6.46
N ILE A 14 -0.14 21.61 5.61
CA ILE A 14 1.11 21.27 4.91
C ILE A 14 1.16 21.79 3.48
N LEU A 15 0.06 22.34 2.96
CA LEU A 15 0.00 22.88 1.60
C LEU A 15 1.06 23.97 1.34
N PRO A 16 1.31 24.94 2.25
CA PRO A 16 2.36 25.94 2.01
C PRO A 16 3.74 25.32 1.82
N THR A 17 4.05 24.28 2.59
CA THR A 17 5.30 23.52 2.47
C THR A 17 5.37 22.80 1.13
N LEU A 18 4.31 22.10 0.72
CA LEU A 18 4.26 21.41 -0.58
C LEU A 18 4.38 22.37 -1.76
N ILE A 19 3.68 23.50 -1.72
CA ILE A 19 3.72 24.52 -2.77
C ILE A 19 5.16 25.02 -2.94
N ARG A 20 5.83 25.34 -1.83
CA ARG A 20 7.21 25.83 -1.85
C ARG A 20 8.19 24.77 -2.34
N GLU A 21 8.12 23.55 -1.81
CA GLU A 21 9.10 22.50 -2.09
C GLU A 21 8.99 21.92 -3.50
N PHE A 22 7.76 21.78 -4.00
CA PHE A 22 7.51 21.19 -5.32
C PHE A 22 7.17 22.23 -6.39
N SER A 23 7.24 23.53 -6.06
CA SER A 23 6.84 24.63 -6.95
C SER A 23 5.46 24.39 -7.57
N LEU A 24 4.48 24.03 -6.71
CA LEU A 24 3.12 23.72 -7.17
C LEU A 24 2.42 24.99 -7.61
N HIS A 25 1.77 24.94 -8.78
CA HIS A 25 0.88 25.99 -9.24
C HIS A 25 -0.57 25.59 -9.04
N GLU A 26 -1.35 26.49 -8.46
CA GLU A 26 -2.78 26.26 -8.29
C GLU A 26 -3.51 26.34 -9.62
N THR A 27 -4.42 25.41 -9.84
CA THR A 27 -5.29 25.42 -11.01
C THR A 27 -6.74 25.26 -10.58
N ASN A 28 -7.64 25.96 -11.28
CA ASN A 28 -9.08 25.87 -11.07
C ASN A 28 -9.74 24.83 -11.99
N THR A 29 -8.93 24.02 -12.68
CA THR A 29 -9.45 23.00 -13.60
C THR A 29 -10.04 21.84 -12.80
N PRO A 30 -11.31 21.47 -13.03
CA PRO A 30 -11.90 20.33 -12.35
C PRO A 30 -11.11 19.08 -12.66
N SER A 31 -10.67 18.37 -11.61
CA SER A 31 -9.77 17.24 -11.72
C SER A 31 -10.10 16.18 -10.66
N ASN A 32 -9.77 14.93 -10.99
CA ASN A 32 -9.98 13.79 -10.10
C ASN A 32 -8.79 13.52 -9.17
N HIS A 33 -7.71 14.31 -9.24
CA HIS A 33 -6.57 14.25 -8.32
C HIS A 33 -6.45 15.54 -7.51
N ASP A 34 -5.60 15.54 -6.49
CA ASP A 34 -5.31 16.72 -5.66
C ASP A 34 -4.00 17.39 -6.09
N ILE A 35 -2.98 16.59 -6.42
CA ILE A 35 -1.67 17.08 -6.84
C ILE A 35 -1.23 16.31 -8.09
N GLU A 36 -0.64 17.01 -9.05
CA GLU A 36 0.05 16.40 -10.18
C GLU A 36 1.54 16.77 -10.16
N LEU A 37 2.41 15.77 -10.13
CA LEU A 37 3.86 15.95 -10.25
C LEU A 37 4.33 15.51 -11.64
N PRO A 38 5.08 16.35 -12.38
CA PRO A 38 5.65 15.96 -13.66
C PRO A 38 6.78 14.98 -13.42
N LEU A 39 6.73 13.79 -14.03
CA LEU A 39 7.87 12.87 -14.09
C LEU A 39 8.41 12.80 -15.53
N PRO A 40 9.65 12.32 -15.76
CA PRO A 40 10.28 12.34 -17.08
C PRO A 40 9.52 11.61 -18.20
N LYS A 41 8.64 10.64 -17.87
CA LYS A 41 7.90 9.83 -18.86
C LYS A 41 6.38 9.90 -18.73
N LYS A 42 5.86 10.30 -17.57
CA LYS A 42 4.42 10.34 -17.22
C LYS A 42 4.21 11.38 -16.13
N SER A 43 2.98 11.81 -15.89
CA SER A 43 2.66 12.51 -14.65
C SER A 43 2.34 11.52 -13.53
N LEU A 44 2.72 11.88 -12.30
CA LEU A 44 2.22 11.25 -11.08
C LEU A 44 1.02 12.07 -10.59
N LYS A 45 -0.15 11.46 -10.61
CA LYS A 45 -1.38 12.00 -10.02
C LYS A 45 -1.51 11.46 -8.60
N ILE A 46 -1.65 12.36 -7.65
CA ILE A 46 -1.76 12.05 -6.23
C ILE A 46 -3.19 12.35 -5.81
N ILE A 47 -3.85 11.34 -5.25
CA ILE A 47 -5.16 11.45 -4.63
C ILE A 47 -4.94 11.39 -3.12
N LEU A 48 -5.25 12.49 -2.44
CA LEU A 48 -5.23 12.59 -1.00
C LEU A 48 -6.61 12.19 -0.46
N LEU A 49 -6.60 11.27 0.50
CA LEU A 49 -7.77 10.82 1.24
C LEU A 49 -7.53 10.97 2.74
N SER A 50 -8.63 11.00 3.46
CA SER A 50 -8.71 10.91 4.91
C SER A 50 -9.76 9.90 5.33
N GLU A 51 -9.89 9.65 6.63
CA GLU A 51 -10.93 8.76 7.18
C GLU A 51 -12.35 9.11 6.71
N ARG A 52 -12.65 10.39 6.44
CA ARG A 52 -13.96 10.85 5.97
C ARG A 52 -14.31 10.33 4.56
N ASP A 53 -13.30 10.02 3.76
CA ASP A 53 -13.44 9.54 2.39
C ASP A 53 -13.55 8.01 2.31
N LEU A 54 -13.46 7.34 3.46
CA LEU A 54 -13.50 5.89 3.63
C LEU A 54 -14.77 5.41 4.35
N THR A 55 -15.76 6.29 4.52
CA THR A 55 -17.06 5.91 5.09
C THR A 55 -17.89 5.18 4.06
N GLU A 56 -18.83 4.35 4.50
CA GLU A 56 -19.73 3.62 3.60
C GLU A 56 -20.49 4.54 2.64
N SER A 57 -20.88 5.73 3.10
CA SER A 57 -21.55 6.75 2.30
C SER A 57 -20.65 7.44 1.25
N THR A 58 -19.33 7.38 1.40
CA THR A 58 -18.38 8.10 0.51
C THR A 58 -17.53 7.16 -0.34
N LEU A 59 -17.44 5.88 0.03
CA LEU A 59 -16.56 4.89 -0.58
C LEU A 59 -16.74 4.76 -2.09
N GLU A 60 -17.98 4.68 -2.60
CA GLU A 60 -18.23 4.56 -4.05
C GLU A 60 -17.78 5.80 -4.84
N GLY A 61 -17.95 6.99 -4.26
CA GLY A 61 -17.44 8.23 -4.83
C GLY A 61 -15.91 8.24 -4.88
N THR A 62 -15.27 7.79 -3.81
CA THR A 62 -13.81 7.62 -3.71
C THR A 62 -13.29 6.62 -4.74
N LEU A 63 -13.94 5.46 -4.88
CA LEU A 63 -13.59 4.44 -5.88
C LEU A 63 -13.68 5.01 -7.29
N THR A 64 -14.80 5.66 -7.63
CA THR A 64 -15.02 6.29 -8.94
C THR A 64 -13.93 7.33 -9.25
N ARG A 65 -13.52 8.10 -8.25
CA ARG A 65 -12.43 9.08 -8.37
C ARG A 65 -11.09 8.42 -8.67
N ILE A 66 -10.74 7.34 -7.96
CA ILE A 66 -9.49 6.61 -8.12
C ILE A 66 -9.44 5.92 -9.49
N THR A 67 -10.51 5.23 -9.87
CA THR A 67 -10.61 4.46 -11.12
C THR A 67 -11.04 5.30 -12.31
N SER A 68 -11.04 6.63 -12.19
CA SER A 68 -11.47 7.51 -13.27
C SER A 68 -10.67 7.25 -14.56
N PRO A 69 -11.30 7.24 -15.75
CA PRO A 69 -10.60 7.07 -17.03
C PRO A 69 -9.51 8.12 -17.26
N THR A 70 -9.66 9.32 -16.67
CA THR A 70 -8.66 10.39 -16.70
C THR A 70 -7.32 9.98 -16.08
N ASN A 71 -7.28 8.90 -15.31
CA ASN A 71 -6.11 8.39 -14.63
C ASN A 71 -5.37 7.27 -15.38
N ILE A 72 -5.96 6.69 -16.44
CA ILE A 72 -5.46 5.47 -17.12
C ILE A 72 -4.01 5.61 -17.65
N ASN A 73 -3.63 6.81 -18.12
CA ASN A 73 -2.30 7.05 -18.69
C ASN A 73 -1.30 7.64 -17.70
N SER A 74 -1.71 7.93 -16.47
CA SER A 74 -0.87 8.51 -15.43
C SER A 74 -0.47 7.45 -14.41
N ARG A 75 0.62 7.70 -13.68
CA ARG A 75 0.86 6.96 -12.43
C ARG A 75 -0.06 7.55 -11.38
N VAL A 76 -0.82 6.71 -10.68
CA VAL A 76 -1.71 7.16 -9.61
C VAL A 76 -1.17 6.66 -8.29
N ALA A 77 -0.93 7.59 -7.37
CA ALA A 77 -0.68 7.27 -5.96
C ALA A 77 -1.88 7.75 -5.14
N VAL A 78 -2.41 6.88 -4.29
CA VAL A 78 -3.48 7.22 -3.37
C VAL A 78 -2.86 7.28 -1.98
N ILE A 79 -2.81 8.48 -1.39
CA ILE A 79 -2.22 8.71 -0.08
C ILE A 79 -3.35 8.90 0.92
N ILE A 80 -3.33 8.10 1.98
CA ILE A 80 -4.44 7.98 2.91
C ILE A 80 -3.97 8.38 4.29
N LEU A 81 -4.55 9.44 4.85
CA LEU A 81 -4.32 9.83 6.23
C LEU A 81 -5.12 8.93 7.15
N LEU A 82 -4.41 8.00 7.82
CA LEU A 82 -4.94 7.13 8.86
C LEU A 82 -4.49 7.69 10.21
N PRO A 83 -5.33 8.47 10.90
CA PRO A 83 -4.92 9.13 12.13
C PRO A 83 -4.65 8.10 13.23
N GLN A 84 -3.62 8.34 14.04
CA GLN A 84 -3.36 7.53 15.25
C GLN A 84 -4.31 7.94 16.37
N THR A 85 -5.61 7.72 16.18
CA THR A 85 -6.60 7.89 17.25
C THR A 85 -6.75 6.58 18.05
N PRO A 86 -7.31 6.63 19.28
CA PRO A 86 -7.64 5.44 20.05
C PRO A 86 -8.76 4.57 19.44
N THR A 87 -9.37 4.99 18.31
CA THR A 87 -10.29 4.17 17.52
C THR A 87 -9.71 3.77 16.15
N PRO A 88 -8.50 3.17 16.08
CA PRO A 88 -7.85 2.84 14.82
C PRO A 88 -8.63 1.81 13.99
N ARG A 89 -9.58 1.09 14.63
CA ARG A 89 -10.42 0.08 13.99
C ARG A 89 -11.29 0.63 12.85
N ARG A 90 -11.81 1.86 12.94
CA ARG A 90 -12.71 2.41 11.91
C ARG A 90 -11.95 2.84 10.66
N SER A 91 -10.87 3.59 10.82
CA SER A 91 -10.04 4.05 9.72
C SER A 91 -9.35 2.88 9.01
N LEU A 92 -8.91 1.87 9.78
CA LEU A 92 -8.34 0.64 9.22
C LEU A 92 -9.37 -0.18 8.46
N LEU A 93 -10.60 -0.33 8.98
CA LEU A 93 -11.67 -1.03 8.27
C LEU A 93 -12.02 -0.35 6.95
N GLY A 94 -12.14 0.99 6.95
CA GLY A 94 -12.39 1.76 5.73
C GLY A 94 -11.25 1.61 4.70
N TYR A 95 -10.01 1.61 5.17
CA TYR A 95 -8.82 1.35 4.35
C TYR A 95 -8.86 -0.06 3.73
N THR A 96 -9.11 -1.09 4.54
CA THR A 96 -9.16 -2.49 4.07
C THR A 96 -10.28 -2.68 3.06
N ARG A 97 -11.46 -2.08 3.29
CA ARG A 97 -12.58 -2.11 2.34
C ARG A 97 -12.20 -1.46 1.01
N LEU A 98 -11.60 -0.26 1.05
CA LEU A 98 -11.12 0.41 -0.16
C LEU A 98 -10.12 -0.46 -0.93
N GLN A 99 -9.16 -1.05 -0.23
CA GLN A 99 -8.15 -1.92 -0.84
C GLN A 99 -8.79 -3.17 -1.49
N ALA A 100 -9.75 -3.81 -0.82
CA ALA A 100 -10.48 -4.95 -1.38
C ALA A 100 -11.25 -4.55 -2.64
N SER A 101 -12.02 -3.46 -2.58
CA SER A 101 -12.82 -2.99 -3.72
C SER A 101 -11.98 -2.55 -4.92
N LEU A 102 -10.81 -1.95 -4.72
CA LEU A 102 -9.89 -1.64 -5.82
C LEU A 102 -9.30 -2.91 -6.46
N THR A 103 -9.00 -3.91 -5.64
CA THR A 103 -8.48 -5.20 -6.11
C THR A 103 -9.50 -5.94 -6.96
N GLU A 104 -10.77 -6.00 -6.53
CA GLU A 104 -11.88 -6.59 -7.28
C GLU A 104 -12.10 -5.90 -8.64
N ARG A 105 -11.87 -4.59 -8.70
CA ARG A 105 -11.98 -3.79 -9.94
C ARG A 105 -10.75 -3.90 -10.84
N GLY A 106 -9.78 -4.76 -10.51
CA GLY A 106 -8.55 -4.97 -11.28
C GLY A 106 -7.55 -3.81 -11.22
N GLY A 107 -7.74 -2.88 -10.29
CA GLY A 107 -6.89 -1.70 -10.11
C GLY A 107 -5.75 -1.98 -9.15
N LEU A 108 -4.53 -2.18 -9.66
CA LEU A 108 -3.30 -2.14 -8.85
C LEU A 108 -2.92 -0.67 -8.56
N HIS A 109 -3.68 -0.02 -7.69
CA HIS A 109 -3.37 1.32 -7.23
C HIS A 109 -2.42 1.25 -6.03
N THR A 110 -1.38 2.07 -6.04
CA THR A 110 -0.48 2.19 -4.90
C THR A 110 -1.21 2.99 -3.81
N LEU A 111 -1.76 2.27 -2.82
CA LEU A 111 -2.31 2.84 -1.60
C LEU A 111 -1.17 3.02 -0.59
N ILE A 112 -0.98 4.25 -0.12
CA ILE A 112 0.09 4.59 0.81
C ILE A 112 -0.54 5.18 2.07
N PRO A 113 -0.61 4.43 3.18
CA PRO A 113 -1.07 4.96 4.44
C PRO A 113 0.01 5.87 5.06
N ILE A 114 -0.42 7.01 5.58
CA ILE A 114 0.40 7.93 6.37
C ILE A 114 -0.34 8.26 7.68
N THR A 115 0.41 8.57 8.73
CA THR A 115 -0.15 8.81 10.06
C THR A 115 -0.24 10.28 10.44
N SER A 116 0.49 11.14 9.70
CA SER A 116 0.44 12.60 9.83
C SER A 116 0.61 13.25 8.45
N PRO A 117 -0.08 14.37 8.17
CA PRO A 117 0.15 15.15 6.95
C PRO A 117 1.61 15.57 6.75
N ASP A 118 2.37 15.78 7.83
CA ASP A 118 3.78 16.22 7.76
C ASP A 118 4.71 15.17 7.13
N GLN A 119 4.27 13.92 7.02
CA GLN A 119 5.02 12.86 6.33
C GLN A 119 4.98 13.03 4.81
N LEU A 120 3.95 13.71 4.27
CA LEU A 120 3.69 13.79 2.84
C LEU A 120 4.83 14.49 2.07
N PRO A 121 5.36 15.67 2.47
CA PRO A 121 6.45 16.31 1.76
C PRO A 121 7.68 15.40 1.65
N ARG A 122 8.10 14.80 2.77
CA ARG A 122 9.24 13.88 2.80
C ARG A 122 9.02 12.65 1.93
N LEU A 123 7.83 12.06 1.97
CA LEU A 123 7.47 10.91 1.15
C LEU A 123 7.58 11.22 -0.35
N LEU A 124 7.11 12.39 -0.77
CA LEU A 124 7.21 12.83 -2.16
C LEU A 124 8.65 13.15 -2.57
N GLN A 125 9.46 13.72 -1.67
CA GLN A 125 10.89 13.92 -1.91
C GLN A 125 11.63 12.59 -2.08
N ASP A 126 11.38 11.63 -1.19
CA ASP A 126 11.98 10.30 -1.25
C ASP A 126 11.57 9.56 -2.53
N TYR A 127 10.29 9.65 -2.92
CA TYR A 127 9.80 9.05 -4.15
C TYR A 127 10.41 9.71 -5.40
N THR A 128 10.43 11.03 -5.47
CA THR A 128 11.03 11.75 -6.61
C THR A 128 12.53 11.48 -6.73
N LYS A 129 13.25 11.43 -5.60
CA LYS A 129 14.66 11.02 -5.57
C LYS A 129 14.85 9.57 -6.03
N ALA A 130 14.01 8.64 -5.55
CA ALA A 130 14.07 7.24 -5.97
C ALA A 130 13.80 7.07 -7.47
N LEU A 131 12.95 7.91 -8.07
CA LEU A 131 12.70 7.89 -9.52
C LEU A 131 13.89 8.36 -10.36
N LEU A 132 14.76 9.20 -9.80
CA LEU A 132 16.02 9.62 -10.44
C LEU A 132 17.11 8.57 -10.30
N GLN A 133 16.96 7.66 -9.33
CA GLN A 133 17.87 6.56 -9.11
C GLN A 133 17.44 5.35 -9.95
N ARG A 134 18.41 4.57 -10.42
CA ARG A 134 18.12 3.28 -11.06
C ARG A 134 17.46 2.40 -9.99
N PRO A 135 16.28 1.79 -10.25
CA PRO A 135 15.63 0.97 -9.25
C PRO A 135 16.64 -0.10 -8.79
N PRO A 136 16.75 -0.36 -7.48
CA PRO A 136 17.53 -1.50 -7.02
C PRO A 136 16.98 -2.75 -7.73
N PRO A 137 17.84 -3.73 -8.06
CA PRO A 137 17.34 -5.00 -8.57
C PRO A 137 16.22 -5.47 -7.66
N ASN A 138 15.06 -5.81 -8.25
CA ASN A 138 13.95 -6.35 -7.46
C ASN A 138 14.52 -7.48 -6.60
N PRO A 139 14.36 -7.43 -5.27
CA PRO A 139 14.78 -8.54 -4.45
C PRO A 139 14.05 -9.78 -4.99
N PRO A 140 14.75 -10.92 -5.17
CA PRO A 140 14.10 -12.16 -5.56
C PRO A 140 12.86 -12.38 -4.69
N ALA A 141 11.79 -12.93 -5.24
CA ALA A 141 10.57 -13.19 -4.48
C ALA A 141 10.83 -14.04 -3.21
N GLU A 142 11.93 -14.79 -3.21
CA GLU A 142 12.49 -15.53 -2.08
C GLU A 142 12.89 -14.65 -0.87
N ASP A 143 13.32 -13.41 -1.08
CA ASP A 143 13.65 -12.50 0.02
C ASP A 143 12.40 -12.03 0.76
N LEU A 144 11.25 -11.94 0.09
CA LEU A 144 9.97 -11.57 0.71
C LEU A 144 9.43 -12.69 1.60
N LEU A 145 9.77 -13.96 1.30
CA LEU A 145 9.43 -15.10 2.14
C LEU A 145 10.04 -14.99 3.55
N SER A 146 11.19 -14.31 3.68
CA SER A 146 11.82 -14.07 4.98
C SER A 146 11.02 -13.16 5.92
N GLN A 147 10.08 -12.39 5.37
CA GLN A 147 9.23 -11.45 6.09
C GLN A 147 7.86 -12.07 6.47
N ALA A 148 7.60 -13.30 6.03
CA ALA A 148 6.32 -13.98 6.19
C ALA A 148 6.21 -14.76 7.53
N THR A 149 6.57 -14.12 8.65
CA THR A 149 6.51 -14.71 10.00
C THR A 149 6.04 -13.68 11.02
N ALA A 150 5.44 -14.15 12.12
CA ALA A 150 4.96 -13.30 13.22
C ALA A 150 6.08 -12.53 13.94
N ASN A 151 7.34 -13.00 13.87
CA ASN A 151 8.51 -12.36 14.49
C ASN A 151 9.67 -12.25 13.48
N PRO A 152 9.74 -11.18 12.67
CA PRO A 152 10.88 -10.95 11.79
C PRO A 152 12.12 -10.51 12.59
N PRO A 153 13.34 -10.83 12.11
CA PRO A 153 13.63 -11.60 10.89
C PRO A 153 13.55 -13.11 11.12
N MET A 154 12.92 -13.82 10.17
CA MET A 154 12.83 -15.29 10.19
C MET A 154 14.23 -15.94 10.27
N PRO A 155 14.40 -17.00 11.08
CA PRO A 155 15.67 -17.73 11.16
C PRO A 155 16.17 -18.19 9.78
N PRO A 156 17.50 -18.16 9.50
CA PRO A 156 18.05 -18.50 8.19
C PRO A 156 17.67 -19.89 7.68
N ARG A 157 17.63 -20.88 8.59
CA ARG A 157 17.23 -22.26 8.27
C ARG A 157 15.78 -22.34 7.79
N THR A 158 14.88 -21.66 8.51
CA THR A 158 13.45 -21.59 8.16
C THR A 158 13.26 -20.90 6.81
N ARG A 159 14.00 -19.81 6.56
CA ARG A 159 13.99 -19.10 5.29
C ARG A 159 14.42 -19.97 4.12
N ALA A 160 15.52 -20.72 4.28
CA ALA A 160 16.02 -21.62 3.24
C ALA A 160 15.05 -22.76 2.94
N ALA A 161 14.47 -23.38 3.98
CA ALA A 161 13.46 -24.43 3.80
C ALA A 161 12.21 -23.90 3.08
N LEU A 162 11.77 -22.69 3.46
CA LEU A 162 10.56 -22.09 2.94
C LEU A 162 10.73 -21.63 1.48
N GLY A 163 11.88 -21.05 1.10
CA GLY A 163 12.22 -20.75 -0.30
C GLY A 163 12.40 -21.98 -1.18
N LYS A 164 12.92 -23.09 -0.63
CA LYS A 164 13.04 -24.37 -1.34
C LYS A 164 11.68 -24.99 -1.65
N ILE A 165 10.73 -24.90 -0.73
CA ILE A 165 9.43 -25.56 -0.82
C ILE A 165 8.40 -24.69 -1.57
N PHE A 166 8.50 -23.37 -1.42
CA PHE A 166 7.59 -22.41 -2.02
C PHE A 166 8.34 -21.39 -2.86
N PRO A 167 8.11 -21.34 -4.19
CA PRO A 167 8.84 -20.43 -5.07
C PRO A 167 8.46 -18.96 -4.90
N ASN A 168 7.34 -18.67 -4.23
CA ASN A 168 6.86 -17.31 -3.95
C ASN A 168 5.77 -17.33 -2.87
N ILE A 169 5.41 -16.12 -2.40
CA ILE A 169 4.37 -15.91 -1.38
C ILE A 169 3.01 -16.45 -1.81
N SER A 170 2.64 -16.33 -3.09
CA SER A 170 1.34 -16.81 -3.58
C SER A 170 1.22 -18.32 -3.43
N SER A 171 2.29 -19.07 -3.72
CA SER A 171 2.32 -20.52 -3.53
C SER A 171 2.25 -20.93 -2.07
N LEU A 172 2.86 -20.16 -1.16
CA LEU A 172 2.77 -20.41 0.29
C LEU A 172 1.35 -20.13 0.79
N SER A 173 0.79 -18.97 0.44
CA SER A 173 -0.56 -18.57 0.83
C SER A 173 -1.61 -19.58 0.35
N HIS A 174 -1.55 -19.99 -0.92
CA HIS A 174 -2.45 -21.00 -1.46
C HIS A 174 -2.33 -22.33 -0.69
N ALA A 175 -1.10 -22.78 -0.41
CA ALA A 175 -0.85 -24.01 0.34
C ALA A 175 -1.47 -23.97 1.74
N ILE A 176 -1.34 -22.84 2.45
CA ILE A 176 -1.92 -22.61 3.78
C ILE A 176 -3.46 -22.63 3.73
N SER A 177 -4.07 -22.09 2.68
CA SER A 177 -5.53 -22.08 2.52
C SER A 177 -6.13 -23.43 2.14
N THR A 178 -5.40 -24.27 1.39
CA THR A 178 -5.92 -25.56 0.89
C THR A 178 -5.45 -26.78 1.68
N GLY A 179 -4.55 -26.60 2.65
CA GLY A 179 -3.98 -27.72 3.41
C GLY A 179 -3.05 -28.59 2.55
N ASP A 180 -2.30 -27.96 1.65
CA ASP A 180 -1.39 -28.62 0.70
C ASP A 180 -0.34 -29.51 1.41
N SER A 181 -0.04 -30.67 0.84
CA SER A 181 0.94 -31.63 1.37
C SER A 181 2.34 -31.04 1.55
N ARG A 182 2.70 -29.99 0.79
CA ARG A 182 3.95 -29.23 0.95
C ARG A 182 4.08 -28.59 2.34
N LEU A 183 2.98 -28.30 3.04
CA LEU A 183 3.02 -27.83 4.42
C LEU A 183 3.56 -28.88 5.38
N GLN A 184 3.27 -30.16 5.13
CA GLN A 184 3.78 -31.24 5.96
C GLN A 184 5.30 -31.41 5.77
N THR A 185 5.79 -31.20 4.55
CA THR A 185 7.23 -31.14 4.26
C THR A 185 7.87 -29.96 4.98
N LEU A 186 7.26 -28.78 4.93
CA LEU A 186 7.74 -27.60 5.65
C LEU A 186 7.82 -27.87 7.15
N ARG A 187 6.74 -28.40 7.74
CA ARG A 187 6.64 -28.76 9.16
C ARG A 187 7.74 -29.70 9.62
N THR A 188 8.11 -30.67 8.77
CA THR A 188 9.18 -31.64 9.06
C THR A 188 10.56 -30.98 9.05
N GLU A 189 10.79 -30.03 8.14
CA GLU A 189 12.09 -29.37 7.96
C GLU A 189 12.40 -28.30 9.03
N ILE A 190 11.38 -27.55 9.45
CA ILE A 190 11.52 -26.39 10.35
C ILE A 190 11.06 -26.65 11.79
N GLY A 191 10.30 -27.72 12.03
CA GLY A 191 9.72 -28.06 13.33
C GLY A 191 8.40 -27.36 13.63
N GLU A 192 7.67 -27.89 14.62
CA GLU A 192 6.32 -27.43 15.00
C GLU A 192 6.23 -25.96 15.39
N VAL A 193 7.22 -25.45 16.12
CA VAL A 193 7.16 -24.11 16.70
C VAL A 193 7.21 -23.07 15.58
N GLN A 194 8.22 -23.15 14.71
CA GLN A 194 8.40 -22.26 13.58
C GLN A 194 7.29 -22.44 12.54
N PHE A 195 6.81 -23.68 12.35
CA PHE A 195 5.66 -23.95 11.49
C PHE A 195 4.42 -23.20 11.97
N LYS A 196 4.10 -23.28 13.27
CA LYS A 196 2.98 -22.54 13.85
C LYS A 196 3.14 -21.04 13.75
N GLU A 197 4.33 -20.49 13.94
CA GLU A 197 4.56 -19.04 13.78
C GLU A 197 4.27 -18.55 12.35
N ILE A 198 4.65 -19.34 11.35
CA ILE A 198 4.38 -19.03 9.94
C ILE A 198 2.90 -19.22 9.65
N THR A 199 2.30 -20.37 9.98
CA THR A 199 0.88 -20.61 9.68
C THR A 199 -0.01 -19.64 10.42
N ASN A 200 0.28 -19.32 11.69
CA ASN A 200 -0.48 -18.32 12.44
C ASN A 200 -0.33 -16.92 11.87
N PHE A 201 0.83 -16.54 11.33
CA PHE A 201 0.97 -15.25 10.64
C PHE A 201 0.00 -15.14 9.44
N TRP A 202 -0.19 -16.23 8.70
CA TRP A 202 -1.08 -16.27 7.53
C TRP A 202 -2.54 -16.63 7.87
N GLN A 203 -2.79 -17.25 9.01
CA GLN A 203 -4.12 -17.67 9.49
C GLN A 203 -4.67 -16.75 10.58
N ALA A 204 -3.89 -15.79 11.10
CA ALA A 204 -4.34 -14.83 12.10
C ALA A 204 -5.53 -14.06 11.53
N ASP A 205 -6.70 -14.45 12.03
CA ASP A 205 -8.05 -13.96 11.79
C ASP A 205 -8.15 -12.67 10.97
N LEU A 206 -8.57 -12.84 9.71
CA LEU A 206 -9.64 -12.01 9.19
C LEU A 206 -10.78 -12.09 10.23
N PRO A 207 -11.15 -11.02 10.93
CA PRO A 207 -12.26 -11.09 11.87
C PRO A 207 -13.51 -11.44 11.07
N VAL A 208 -14.03 -12.64 11.31
CA VAL A 208 -15.42 -12.99 11.02
C VAL A 208 -16.26 -12.14 11.98
N GLY A 209 -16.84 -11.06 11.46
CA GLY A 209 -17.69 -10.12 12.18
C GLY A 209 -18.37 -9.17 11.21
#